data_AF-A0A2V7BRB9-F1
#
_entry.id   AF-A0A2V7BRB9-F1
#
_cell.length_a   1.000
_cell.length_b   1.000
_cell.length_c   1.000
_cell.angle_alpha   90.00
_cell.angle_beta   90.00
_cell.angle_gamma   90.00
#
_symmetry.space_group_name_H-M   'P 1'
#
loop_
_entity.id
_entity.type
_entity.pdbx_description
1 polymer ?
#
loop_
_entity_poly.entity_id
_entity_poly.type
_entity_poly.pdbx_seq_one_letter_code
_entity_poly.pdbx_strand_id
1 'polypeptide(L)'
;MVNERGGCVRYYVGVDWADAADAVWVEDEQATKILSRSVAHTVEGFTEWGRWLDEQRAAGVEVWAAIEKPDGRVVDLLLDHGVVVFAINPKAADRARDRFRASASKSDPFDARVLASFLRTDHHHLSPLRPSSEAAQELKGLTRDYARQVRQQTRLLNQLTATLKAYYPRALELSDDLKHEWVRAFLHDFPTPAAVAALTERQWSRWARGRRLSAERVGALWAALRAPQLPVPPHVERVHARRLGALLEQLDVTVRTVQVYREAIIDFFARP
;
A
#
# COMPACT_ATOMS: atom_id res chain seq x y z
N MET A 1 13.12 -25.05 32.14
CA MET A 1 12.73 -25.03 33.57
C MET A 1 11.26 -25.41 33.69
N VAL A 2 10.86 -26.21 34.67
CA VAL A 2 9.48 -26.71 34.84
C VAL A 2 8.86 -25.96 36.03
N ASN A 3 7.65 -25.41 35.88
CA ASN A 3 6.95 -24.83 37.03
C ASN A 3 6.54 -25.94 38.03
N GLU A 4 6.19 -25.59 39.27
CA GLU A 4 5.80 -26.54 40.32
C GLU A 4 4.57 -27.43 39.98
N ARG A 5 3.97 -27.28 38.80
CA ARG A 5 2.81 -28.03 38.30
C ARG A 5 3.08 -28.80 36.99
N GLY A 6 4.33 -28.94 36.53
CA GLY A 6 4.64 -29.72 35.33
C GLY A 6 4.21 -29.08 34.00
N GLY A 7 3.82 -27.80 34.01
CA GLY A 7 3.41 -27.07 32.81
C GLY A 7 4.58 -26.45 32.05
N CYS A 8 4.45 -26.36 30.72
CA CYS A 8 5.36 -25.59 29.86
C CYS A 8 5.34 -24.10 30.27
N VAL A 9 6.51 -23.48 30.42
CA VAL A 9 6.61 -22.05 30.73
C VAL A 9 6.34 -21.27 29.45
N ARG A 10 5.50 -20.23 29.50
CA ARG A 10 5.17 -19.41 28.35
C ARG A 10 5.42 -17.93 28.61
N TYR A 11 6.01 -17.26 27.64
CA TYR A 11 6.16 -15.82 27.58
C TYR A 11 5.28 -15.21 26.49
N TYR A 12 4.63 -14.11 26.86
CA TYR A 12 3.79 -13.30 26.00
C TYR A 12 4.55 -12.02 25.65
N VAL A 13 4.81 -11.88 24.36
CA VAL A 13 5.52 -10.74 23.78
C VAL A 13 4.50 -9.83 23.14
N GLY A 14 4.57 -8.55 23.43
CA GLY A 14 3.88 -7.53 22.66
C GLY A 14 4.89 -6.66 21.95
N VAL A 15 4.65 -6.42 20.66
CA VAL A 15 5.54 -5.60 19.83
C VAL A 15 4.75 -4.46 19.24
N ASP A 16 5.07 -3.25 19.67
CA ASP A 16 4.55 -2.02 19.08
C ASP A 16 5.57 -1.47 18.09
N TRP A 17 5.14 -1.33 16.83
CA TRP A 17 6.04 -1.01 15.72
C TRP A 17 6.13 0.50 15.51
N ALA A 18 7.35 1.00 15.39
CA ALA A 18 7.58 2.39 15.01
C ALA A 18 8.62 2.50 13.88
N ASP A 19 8.75 3.69 13.28
CA ASP A 19 9.57 3.88 12.07
C ASP A 19 11.08 3.71 12.29
N ALA A 20 11.57 3.80 13.54
CA ALA A 20 13.00 3.73 13.88
C ALA A 20 13.36 2.58 14.80
N ALA A 21 12.48 2.24 15.75
CA ALA A 21 12.71 1.17 16.70
C ALA A 21 11.38 0.65 17.26
N ASP A 22 11.27 -0.66 17.40
CA ASP A 22 10.07 -1.29 17.96
C ASP A 22 10.15 -1.29 19.48
N ALA A 23 9.03 -1.01 20.15
CA ALA A 23 8.92 -1.24 21.58
C ALA A 23 8.51 -2.71 21.81
N VAL A 24 9.28 -3.39 22.66
CA VAL A 24 9.04 -4.78 23.02
C VAL A 24 8.76 -4.87 24.51
N TRP A 25 7.70 -5.60 24.85
CA TRP A 25 7.38 -5.99 26.21
C TRP A 25 7.21 -7.50 26.28
N VAL A 26 7.74 -8.12 27.33
CA VAL A 26 7.59 -9.54 27.59
C VAL A 26 7.10 -9.75 29.02
N GLU A 27 6.05 -10.56 29.17
CA GLU A 27 5.54 -11.00 30.46
C GLU A 27 5.28 -12.51 30.49
N ASP A 28 5.27 -13.09 31.68
CA ASP A 28 4.89 -14.49 31.90
C ASP A 28 3.37 -14.66 32.10
N GLU A 29 2.94 -15.90 32.37
CA GLU A 29 1.54 -16.25 32.64
C GLU A 29 0.94 -15.47 33.82
N GLN A 30 1.75 -15.10 34.80
CA GLN A 30 1.35 -14.32 35.99
C GLN A 30 1.39 -12.80 35.75
N ALA A 31 1.63 -12.35 34.52
CA ALA A 31 1.85 -10.95 34.15
C ALA A 31 3.11 -10.33 34.80
N THR A 32 4.06 -11.16 35.23
CA THR A 32 5.36 -10.68 35.71
C THR A 32 6.17 -10.22 34.51
N LYS A 33 6.65 -8.97 34.57
CA LYS A 33 7.53 -8.42 33.53
C LYS A 33 8.85 -9.20 33.49
N ILE A 34 9.14 -9.79 32.34
CA ILE A 34 10.42 -10.47 32.06
C ILE A 34 11.41 -9.50 31.40
N LEU A 35 10.94 -8.75 30.40
CA LEU A 35 11.77 -7.84 29.62
C LEU A 35 10.93 -6.65 29.13
N SER A 36 11.57 -5.49 29.04
CA SER A 36 11.09 -4.41 28.19
C SER A 36 12.27 -3.68 27.60
N ARG A 37 12.26 -3.52 26.28
CA ARG A 37 13.35 -2.89 25.55
C ARG A 37 12.84 -2.27 24.25
N SER A 38 13.67 -1.44 23.66
CA SER A 38 13.50 -0.99 22.28
C SER A 38 14.41 -1.81 21.37
N VAL A 39 13.91 -2.21 20.21
CA VAL A 39 14.66 -2.96 19.19
C VAL A 39 14.84 -2.05 17.98
N ALA A 40 16.04 -1.55 17.77
CA ALA A 40 16.35 -0.72 16.61
C ALA A 40 16.24 -1.52 15.31
N HIS A 41 15.75 -0.90 14.24
CA HIS A 41 15.67 -1.50 12.90
C HIS A 41 17.05 -1.55 12.23
N THR A 42 17.96 -2.28 12.85
CA THR A 42 19.35 -2.49 12.43
C THR A 42 19.64 -3.99 12.39
N VAL A 43 20.70 -4.38 11.69
CA VAL A 43 21.13 -5.79 11.66
C VAL A 43 21.45 -6.25 13.06
N GLU A 44 22.17 -5.42 13.83
CA GLU A 44 22.56 -5.67 15.21
C GLU A 44 21.34 -5.82 16.11
N GLY A 45 20.39 -4.87 16.06
CA GLY A 45 19.18 -4.90 16.88
C GLY A 45 18.32 -6.15 16.65
N PHE A 46 18.11 -6.54 15.39
CA PHE A 46 17.39 -7.77 15.08
C PHE A 46 18.18 -9.04 15.42
N THR A 47 19.50 -9.05 15.24
CA THR A 47 20.35 -10.19 15.63
C THR A 47 20.31 -10.41 17.14
N GLU A 48 20.43 -9.34 17.94
CA GLU A 48 20.32 -9.42 19.40
C GLU A 48 18.92 -9.84 19.84
N TRP A 49 17.88 -9.49 19.09
CA TRP A 49 16.53 -9.97 19.37
C TRP A 49 16.35 -11.45 19.09
N GLY A 50 16.76 -11.88 17.89
CA GLY A 50 16.74 -13.27 17.50
C GLY A 50 17.48 -14.16 18.50
N ARG A 51 18.68 -13.73 18.91
CA ARG A 51 19.47 -14.47 19.90
C ARG A 51 18.74 -14.65 21.22
N TRP A 52 18.10 -13.59 21.73
CA TRP A 52 17.33 -13.69 22.97
C TRP A 52 16.14 -14.65 22.84
N LEU A 53 15.44 -14.63 21.70
CA LEU A 53 14.33 -15.55 21.42
C LEU A 53 14.80 -17.00 21.37
N ASP A 54 15.92 -17.26 20.70
CA ASP A 54 16.52 -18.60 20.61
C ASP A 54 16.96 -19.11 21.99
N GLU A 55 17.57 -18.24 22.82
CA GLU A 55 17.96 -18.56 24.19
C GLU A 55 16.73 -18.98 25.04
N GLN A 56 15.60 -18.25 24.95
CA GLN A 56 14.39 -18.61 25.71
C GLN A 56 13.82 -19.94 25.25
N ARG A 57 13.77 -20.18 23.94
CA ARG A 57 13.26 -21.44 23.38
C ARG A 57 14.16 -22.62 23.75
N ALA A 58 15.48 -22.43 23.70
CA ALA A 58 16.44 -23.45 24.16
C ALA A 58 16.27 -23.78 25.66
N ALA A 59 15.83 -22.83 26.48
CA ALA A 59 15.48 -23.04 27.88
C ALA A 59 14.12 -23.76 28.10
N GLY A 60 13.42 -24.09 27.02
CA GLY A 60 12.11 -24.76 27.03
C GLY A 60 10.93 -23.80 27.26
N VAL A 61 11.10 -22.50 26.97
CA VAL A 61 10.03 -21.52 27.06
C VAL A 61 9.27 -21.41 25.73
N GLU A 62 7.96 -21.54 25.77
CA GLU A 62 7.09 -21.16 24.64
C GLU A 62 7.03 -19.65 24.53
N VAL A 63 7.27 -19.12 23.34
CA VAL A 63 7.21 -17.67 23.09
C VAL A 63 6.07 -17.37 22.13
N TRP A 64 5.11 -16.57 22.58
CA TRP A 64 3.96 -16.15 21.79
C TRP A 64 3.96 -14.63 21.66
N ALA A 65 3.76 -14.10 20.45
CA ALA A 65 3.85 -12.68 20.17
C ALA A 65 2.55 -12.09 19.62
N ALA A 66 2.18 -10.91 20.08
CA ALA A 66 1.09 -10.10 19.53
C ALA A 66 1.61 -8.89 18.76
N ILE A 67 1.03 -8.69 17.58
CA ILE A 67 1.36 -7.62 16.63
C ILE A 67 0.07 -7.04 16.02
N GLU A 68 0.04 -5.76 15.67
CA GLU A 68 -1.13 -5.17 14.99
C GLU A 68 -1.11 -5.37 13.47
N LYS A 69 0.07 -5.33 12.86
CA LYS A 69 0.26 -5.49 11.41
C LYS A 69 0.73 -6.91 11.11
N PRO A 70 -0.05 -7.75 10.40
CA PRO A 70 0.25 -9.18 10.20
C PRO A 70 1.34 -9.46 9.15
N ASP A 71 2.19 -8.49 8.82
CA ASP A 71 3.25 -8.60 7.82
C ASP A 71 4.40 -7.65 8.10
N GLY A 72 5.55 -7.93 7.48
CA GLY A 72 6.77 -7.13 7.57
C GLY A 72 7.89 -7.83 8.35
N ARG A 73 9.07 -7.21 8.34
CA ARG A 73 10.33 -7.85 8.77
C ARG A 73 10.31 -8.40 10.19
N VAL A 74 9.63 -7.73 11.12
CA VAL A 74 9.55 -8.19 12.51
C VAL A 74 8.65 -9.42 12.64
N VAL A 75 7.58 -9.53 11.83
CA VAL A 75 6.77 -10.76 11.78
C VAL A 75 7.61 -11.92 11.29
N ASP A 76 8.35 -11.70 10.20
CA ASP A 76 9.21 -12.73 9.61
C ASP A 76 10.29 -13.15 10.61
N LEU A 77 10.97 -12.21 11.27
CA LEU A 77 11.94 -12.49 12.33
C LEU A 77 11.35 -13.35 13.45
N LEU A 78 10.17 -12.97 13.97
CA LEU A 78 9.52 -13.75 15.03
C LEU A 78 9.21 -15.18 14.57
N LEU A 79 8.65 -15.33 13.37
CA LEU A 79 8.32 -16.64 12.79
C LEU A 79 9.59 -17.49 12.53
N ASP A 80 10.67 -16.89 12.02
CA ASP A 80 11.96 -17.54 11.75
C ASP A 80 12.60 -18.08 13.04
N HIS A 81 12.41 -17.38 14.15
CA HIS A 81 12.84 -17.80 15.49
C HIS A 81 11.83 -18.74 16.19
N GLY A 82 10.80 -19.22 15.48
CA GLY A 82 9.84 -20.20 16.00
C GLY A 82 8.86 -19.66 17.03
N VAL A 83 8.61 -18.35 17.03
CA VAL A 83 7.59 -17.69 17.86
C VAL A 83 6.21 -17.92 17.26
N VAL A 84 5.22 -18.18 18.12
CA VAL A 84 3.82 -18.25 17.69
C VAL A 84 3.25 -16.83 17.63
N VAL A 85 3.01 -16.31 16.43
CA VAL A 85 2.61 -14.91 16.24
C VAL A 85 1.10 -14.78 16.07
N PHE A 86 0.48 -13.79 16.71
CA PHE A 86 -0.95 -13.50 16.64
C PHE A 86 -1.17 -12.06 16.17
N ALA A 87 -1.99 -11.88 15.14
CA ALA A 87 -2.39 -10.57 14.67
C ALA A 87 -3.58 -10.04 15.47
N ILE A 88 -3.41 -8.88 16.08
CA ILE A 88 -4.44 -8.19 16.86
C ILE A 88 -5.07 -7.10 15.99
N ASN A 89 -6.41 -7.08 15.93
CA ASN A 89 -7.11 -5.99 15.27
C ASN A 89 -6.79 -4.67 16.01
N PRO A 90 -6.35 -3.59 15.34
CA PRO A 90 -6.04 -2.31 15.99
C PRO A 90 -7.18 -1.76 16.85
N LYS A 91 -8.44 -1.97 16.45
CA LYS A 91 -9.63 -1.57 17.22
C LYS A 91 -9.84 -2.41 18.49
N ALA A 92 -9.33 -3.64 18.53
CA ALA A 92 -9.36 -4.49 19.73
C ALA A 92 -8.24 -4.08 20.69
N ALA A 93 -7.02 -3.84 20.17
CA ALA A 93 -5.90 -3.32 20.94
C ALA A 93 -6.25 -1.96 21.58
N ASP A 94 -6.86 -1.05 20.83
CA ASP A 94 -7.30 0.25 21.34
C ASP A 94 -8.30 0.13 22.50
N ARG A 95 -9.31 -0.74 22.37
CA ARG A 95 -10.24 -1.04 23.47
C ARG A 95 -9.59 -1.74 24.65
N ALA A 96 -8.53 -2.50 24.41
CA ALA A 96 -7.77 -3.14 25.48
C ALA A 96 -6.97 -2.09 26.28
N ARG A 97 -6.44 -1.04 25.63
CA ARG A 97 -5.75 0.07 26.30
C ARG A 97 -6.58 0.67 27.43
N ASP A 98 -7.88 0.86 27.20
CA ASP A 98 -8.82 1.40 28.19
C ASP A 98 -8.90 0.57 29.48
N ARG A 99 -8.61 -0.74 29.42
CA ARG A 99 -8.59 -1.63 30.60
C ARG A 99 -7.38 -1.40 31.50
N PHE A 100 -6.28 -0.88 30.93
CA PHE A 100 -4.98 -0.78 31.61
C PHE A 100 -4.65 0.65 32.05
N ARG A 101 -5.50 1.64 31.74
CA ARG A 101 -5.21 3.03 32.08
C ARG A 101 -6.46 3.91 32.25
N ALA A 102 -6.40 4.82 33.22
CA ALA A 102 -7.41 5.87 33.46
C ALA A 102 -7.07 7.24 32.81
N SER A 103 -5.87 7.42 32.22
CA SER A 103 -5.44 8.69 31.60
C SER A 103 -4.69 8.49 30.27
N ALA A 104 -4.81 9.44 29.35
CA ALA A 104 -4.47 9.29 27.93
C ALA A 104 -3.02 9.68 27.54
N SER A 105 -2.00 9.45 28.38
CA SER A 105 -0.62 9.71 27.93
C SER A 105 -0.11 8.54 27.09
N LYS A 106 0.39 8.79 25.88
CA LYS A 106 0.96 7.72 25.03
C LYS A 106 2.39 7.38 25.50
N SER A 107 2.73 6.10 25.59
CA SER A 107 4.13 5.65 25.66
C SER A 107 4.29 4.33 24.93
N ASP A 108 5.28 4.23 24.03
CA ASP A 108 5.47 3.04 23.17
C ASP A 108 5.69 1.74 23.97
N PRO A 109 6.41 1.73 25.12
CA PRO A 109 6.49 0.53 25.97
C PRO A 109 5.15 0.10 26.58
N PHE A 110 4.21 1.04 26.77
CA PHE A 110 2.87 0.72 27.26
C PHE A 110 2.03 0.06 26.19
N ASP A 111 2.10 0.53 24.94
CA ASP A 111 1.38 -0.08 23.82
C ASP A 111 1.85 -1.51 23.59
N ALA A 112 3.16 -1.76 23.65
CA ALA A 112 3.74 -3.10 23.64
C ALA A 112 3.23 -3.96 24.82
N ARG A 113 3.16 -3.41 26.02
CA ARG A 113 2.60 -4.11 27.19
C ARG A 113 1.13 -4.49 26.98
N VAL A 114 0.31 -3.58 26.46
CA VAL A 114 -1.11 -3.84 26.21
C VAL A 114 -1.29 -5.01 25.24
N LEU A 115 -0.48 -5.08 24.17
CA LEU A 115 -0.49 -6.20 23.24
C LEU A 115 -0.11 -7.53 23.92
N ALA A 116 0.95 -7.53 24.73
CA ALA A 116 1.40 -8.72 25.46
C ALA A 116 0.30 -9.23 26.42
N SER A 117 -0.26 -8.33 27.23
CA SER A 117 -1.31 -8.66 28.18
C SER A 117 -2.61 -9.09 27.50
N PHE A 118 -2.99 -8.45 26.39
CA PHE A 118 -4.16 -8.86 25.61
C PHE A 118 -3.98 -10.27 25.05
N LEU A 119 -2.80 -10.60 24.51
CA LEU A 119 -2.55 -11.95 24.03
C LEU A 119 -2.65 -12.97 25.16
N ARG A 120 -2.04 -12.69 26.31
CA ARG A 120 -2.09 -13.56 27.48
C ARG A 120 -3.52 -13.88 27.88
N THR A 121 -4.40 -12.89 27.96
CA THR A 121 -5.78 -13.09 28.43
C THR A 121 -6.75 -13.55 27.35
N ASP A 122 -6.57 -13.15 26.09
CA ASP A 122 -7.57 -13.30 25.03
C ASP A 122 -7.12 -14.23 23.87
N HIS A 123 -5.96 -14.91 23.97
CA HIS A 123 -5.43 -15.78 22.89
C HIS A 123 -6.40 -16.85 22.37
N HIS A 124 -7.30 -17.34 23.22
CA HIS A 124 -8.29 -18.36 22.85
C HIS A 124 -9.32 -17.88 21.81
N HIS A 125 -9.41 -16.56 21.59
CA HIS A 125 -10.22 -15.94 20.54
C HIS A 125 -9.41 -15.58 19.29
N LEU A 126 -8.10 -15.82 19.30
CA LEU A 126 -7.19 -15.45 18.22
C LEU A 126 -6.73 -16.70 17.47
N SER A 127 -6.35 -16.49 16.21
CA SER A 127 -5.72 -17.53 15.39
C SER A 127 -4.25 -17.18 15.17
N PRO A 128 -3.31 -18.13 15.39
CA PRO A 128 -1.91 -17.88 15.12
C PRO A 128 -1.69 -17.71 13.62
N LEU A 129 -0.79 -16.79 13.26
CA LEU A 129 -0.27 -16.66 11.92
C LEU A 129 0.50 -17.94 11.58
N ARG A 130 0.22 -18.47 10.40
CA ARG A 130 1.02 -19.55 9.83
C ARG A 130 2.18 -18.94 9.07
N PRO A 131 3.42 -19.44 9.24
CA PRO A 131 4.54 -19.05 8.40
C PRO A 131 4.13 -19.17 6.93
N SER A 132 4.26 -18.06 6.20
CA SER A 132 4.13 -18.09 4.75
C SER A 132 5.47 -18.52 4.18
N SER A 133 5.49 -19.30 3.09
CA SER A 133 6.75 -19.51 2.36
C SER A 133 7.28 -18.18 1.84
N GLU A 134 8.59 -18.07 1.62
CA GLU A 134 9.22 -16.88 1.01
C GLU A 134 8.50 -16.47 -0.28
N ALA A 135 8.18 -17.47 -1.12
CA ALA A 135 7.40 -17.30 -2.33
C ALA A 135 6.01 -16.68 -2.04
N ALA A 136 5.29 -17.18 -1.04
CA ALA A 136 3.98 -16.63 -0.67
C ALA A 136 4.07 -15.21 -0.09
N GLN A 137 5.16 -14.85 0.60
CA GLN A 137 5.42 -13.50 1.07
C GLN A 137 5.72 -12.54 -0.10
N GLU A 138 6.57 -12.93 -1.05
CA GLU A 138 6.86 -12.17 -2.27
C GLU A 138 5.58 -11.88 -3.06
N LEU A 139 4.77 -12.91 -3.33
CA LEU A 139 3.51 -12.76 -4.06
C LEU A 139 2.51 -11.83 -3.34
N LYS A 140 2.43 -11.91 -2.00
CA LYS A 140 1.61 -10.98 -1.20
C LYS A 140 2.10 -9.55 -1.36
N GLY A 141 3.42 -9.32 -1.31
CA GLY A 141 4.04 -8.02 -1.55
C GLY A 141 3.67 -7.45 -2.92
N LEU A 142 3.94 -8.22 -3.98
CA LEU A 142 3.64 -7.84 -5.37
C LEU A 142 2.15 -7.50 -5.56
N THR A 143 1.25 -8.32 -5.02
CA THR A 143 -0.20 -8.13 -5.15
C THR A 143 -0.69 -6.88 -4.41
N ARG A 144 -0.14 -6.60 -3.22
CA ARG A 144 -0.47 -5.40 -2.44
C ARG A 144 -0.01 -4.13 -3.15
N ASP A 145 1.19 -4.13 -3.71
CA ASP A 145 1.72 -3.01 -4.46
C ASP A 145 0.97 -2.80 -5.77
N TYR A 146 0.67 -3.87 -6.51
CA TYR A 146 -0.20 -3.81 -7.68
C TYR A 146 -1.53 -3.11 -7.35
N ALA A 147 -2.21 -3.53 -6.28
CA ALA A 147 -3.45 -2.92 -5.84
C ALA A 147 -3.27 -1.43 -5.46
N ARG A 148 -2.14 -1.05 -4.86
CA ARG A 148 -1.80 0.35 -4.55
C ARG A 148 -1.66 1.18 -5.83
N GLN A 149 -0.95 0.66 -6.82
CA GLN A 149 -0.74 1.34 -8.11
C GLN A 149 -2.05 1.48 -8.91
N VAL A 150 -2.91 0.47 -8.90
CA VAL A 150 -4.25 0.56 -9.50
C VAL A 150 -5.07 1.68 -8.84
N ARG A 151 -5.07 1.78 -7.50
CA ARG A 151 -5.75 2.88 -6.79
C ARG A 151 -5.19 4.25 -7.17
N GLN A 152 -3.87 4.38 -7.28
CA GLN A 152 -3.22 5.62 -7.71
C GLN A 152 -3.60 5.99 -9.15
N GLN A 153 -3.63 5.02 -10.06
CA GLN A 153 -4.08 5.21 -11.43
C GLN A 153 -5.53 5.73 -11.47
N THR A 154 -6.45 5.09 -10.73
CA THR A 154 -7.85 5.54 -10.62
C THR A 154 -7.95 6.96 -10.09
N ARG A 155 -7.15 7.31 -9.07
CA ARG A 155 -7.10 8.67 -8.52
C ARG A 155 -6.67 9.70 -9.58
N LEU A 156 -5.62 9.40 -10.34
CA LEU A 156 -5.12 10.29 -11.39
C LEU A 156 -6.15 10.46 -12.51
N LEU A 157 -6.82 9.39 -12.93
CA LEU A 157 -7.90 9.46 -13.93
C LEU A 157 -9.06 10.33 -13.44
N ASN A 158 -9.48 10.18 -12.18
CA ASN A 158 -10.53 11.02 -11.61
C ASN A 158 -10.12 12.51 -11.58
N GLN A 159 -8.86 12.80 -11.23
CA GLN A 159 -8.31 14.16 -11.25
C GLN A 159 -8.21 14.73 -12.67
N LEU A 160 -7.81 13.93 -13.65
CA LEU A 160 -7.79 14.29 -15.07
C LEU A 160 -9.19 14.62 -15.56
N THR A 161 -10.15 13.73 -15.32
CA THR A 161 -11.55 13.94 -15.71
C THR A 161 -12.14 15.20 -15.08
N ALA A 162 -11.91 15.43 -13.78
CA ALA A 162 -12.36 16.65 -13.11
C ALA A 162 -11.68 17.90 -13.70
N THR A 163 -10.39 17.81 -14.03
CA THR A 163 -9.65 18.91 -14.66
C THR A 163 -10.23 19.21 -16.04
N LEU A 164 -10.43 18.21 -16.90
CA LEU A 164 -11.00 18.37 -18.24
C LEU A 164 -12.44 18.91 -18.20
N LYS A 165 -13.28 18.45 -17.27
CA LYS A 165 -14.64 19.01 -17.10
C LYS A 165 -14.64 20.52 -16.84
N ALA A 166 -13.61 21.05 -16.18
CA ALA A 166 -13.54 22.46 -15.82
C ALA A 166 -13.19 23.40 -16.98
N TYR A 167 -12.49 22.92 -18.03
CA TYR A 167 -12.02 23.80 -19.12
C TYR A 167 -11.99 23.19 -20.52
N TYR A 168 -12.00 21.87 -20.64
CA TYR A 168 -11.93 21.18 -21.94
C TYR A 168 -12.84 19.93 -21.99
N PRO A 169 -14.16 20.09 -21.76
CA PRO A 169 -15.10 18.97 -21.70
C PRO A 169 -15.15 18.17 -23.02
N ARG A 170 -14.94 18.83 -24.16
CA ARG A 170 -14.91 18.19 -25.49
C ARG A 170 -13.90 17.05 -25.59
N ALA A 171 -12.76 17.14 -24.89
CA ALA A 171 -11.76 16.10 -24.91
C ALA A 171 -12.25 14.78 -24.28
N LEU A 172 -13.23 14.83 -23.37
CA LEU A 172 -13.84 13.66 -22.76
C LEU A 172 -14.79 12.91 -23.71
N GLU A 173 -15.24 13.54 -24.78
CA GLU A 173 -16.12 12.92 -25.78
C GLU A 173 -15.35 12.02 -26.76
N LEU A 174 -14.01 12.08 -26.76
CA LEU A 174 -13.17 11.37 -27.73
C LEU A 174 -12.97 9.89 -27.37
N SER A 175 -13.07 9.54 -26.09
CA SER A 175 -12.91 8.19 -25.56
C SER A 175 -13.38 8.10 -24.11
N ASP A 176 -14.05 7.00 -23.77
CA ASP A 176 -14.42 6.70 -22.37
C ASP A 176 -13.24 6.24 -21.52
N ASP A 177 -12.15 5.78 -22.15
CA ASP A 177 -10.92 5.39 -21.45
C ASP A 177 -9.76 6.35 -21.77
N LEU A 178 -9.46 7.23 -20.81
CA LEU A 178 -8.32 8.16 -20.86
C LEU A 178 -6.96 7.47 -20.70
N LYS A 179 -6.92 6.17 -20.37
CA LYS A 179 -5.68 5.37 -20.37
C LYS A 179 -5.31 4.86 -21.76
N HIS A 180 -6.12 5.08 -22.80
CA HIS A 180 -5.65 4.72 -24.14
C HIS A 180 -4.47 5.60 -24.54
N GLU A 181 -3.43 4.96 -25.11
CA GLU A 181 -2.18 5.64 -25.50
C GLU A 181 -2.45 6.82 -26.43
N TRP A 182 -3.30 6.65 -27.44
CA TRP A 182 -3.65 7.72 -28.38
C TRP A 182 -4.38 8.88 -27.71
N VAL A 183 -5.18 8.62 -26.66
CA VAL A 183 -5.91 9.66 -25.91
C VAL A 183 -4.94 10.47 -25.07
N ARG A 184 -3.99 9.81 -24.38
CA ARG A 184 -2.93 10.51 -23.65
C ARG A 184 -2.05 11.33 -24.59
N ALA A 185 -1.67 10.77 -25.74
CA ALA A 185 -0.92 11.50 -26.76
C ALA A 185 -1.69 12.72 -27.28
N PHE A 186 -3.00 12.59 -27.51
CA PHE A 186 -3.87 13.70 -27.90
C PHE A 186 -3.84 14.81 -26.84
N LEU A 187 -4.02 14.47 -25.57
CA LEU A 187 -4.07 15.44 -24.48
C LEU A 187 -2.71 16.11 -24.21
N HIS A 188 -1.60 15.43 -24.51
CA HIS A 188 -0.26 16.02 -24.48
C HIS A 188 -0.03 17.01 -25.63
N ASP A 189 -0.34 16.58 -26.87
CA ASP A 189 -0.06 17.38 -28.07
C ASP A 189 -1.05 18.55 -28.24
N PHE A 190 -2.29 18.36 -27.76
CA PHE A 190 -3.38 19.33 -27.87
C PHE A 190 -4.09 19.52 -26.52
N PRO A 191 -3.42 20.14 -25.52
CA PRO A 191 -3.96 20.26 -24.17
C PRO A 191 -5.07 21.31 -24.07
N THR A 192 -5.31 22.11 -25.11
CA THR A 192 -6.32 23.17 -25.09
C THR A 192 -7.22 23.12 -26.31
N PRO A 193 -8.46 23.64 -26.21
CA PRO A 193 -9.32 23.74 -27.37
C PRO A 193 -8.74 24.64 -28.47
N ALA A 194 -7.99 25.68 -28.10
CA ALA A 194 -7.26 26.54 -29.05
C ALA A 194 -6.20 25.78 -29.86
N ALA A 195 -5.51 24.80 -29.24
CA ALA A 195 -4.51 23.99 -29.93
C ALA A 195 -5.15 23.16 -31.07
N VAL A 196 -6.33 22.59 -30.84
CA VAL A 196 -7.08 21.88 -31.88
C VAL A 196 -7.68 22.83 -32.91
N ALA A 197 -8.16 24.00 -32.49
CA ALA A 197 -8.74 24.99 -33.40
C ALA A 197 -7.74 25.46 -34.47
N ALA A 198 -6.45 25.50 -34.13
CA ALA A 198 -5.34 25.86 -35.02
C ALA A 198 -4.97 24.76 -36.04
N LEU A 199 -5.49 23.53 -35.90
CA LEU A 199 -5.22 22.44 -36.83
C LEU A 199 -6.05 22.58 -38.11
N THR A 200 -5.43 22.17 -39.21
CA THR A 200 -6.14 21.79 -40.44
C THR A 200 -6.54 20.32 -40.39
N GLU A 201 -7.60 19.94 -41.11
CA GLU A 201 -8.04 18.54 -41.22
C GLU A 201 -6.92 17.62 -41.74
N ARG A 202 -6.04 18.13 -42.61
CA ARG A 202 -4.87 17.40 -43.11
C ARG A 202 -3.85 17.11 -42.00
N GLN A 203 -3.59 18.09 -41.13
CA GLN A 203 -2.69 17.91 -39.97
C GLN A 203 -3.28 16.93 -38.97
N TRP A 204 -4.57 17.07 -38.64
CA TRP A 204 -5.30 16.12 -37.79
C TRP A 204 -5.23 14.70 -38.35
N SER A 205 -5.58 14.53 -39.63
CA SER A 205 -5.56 13.22 -40.30
C SER A 205 -4.19 12.57 -40.26
N ARG A 206 -3.12 13.34 -40.48
CA ARG A 206 -1.74 12.84 -40.40
C ARG A 206 -1.39 12.39 -38.99
N TRP A 207 -1.69 13.23 -37.99
CA TRP A 207 -1.43 12.94 -36.59
C TRP A 207 -2.16 11.66 -36.14
N ALA A 208 -3.46 11.58 -36.42
CA ALA A 208 -4.34 10.50 -36.00
C ALA A 208 -4.00 9.15 -36.67
N ARG A 209 -3.66 9.14 -37.96
CA ARG A 209 -3.16 7.93 -38.65
C ARG A 209 -1.82 7.46 -38.09
N GLY A 210 -0.96 8.39 -37.67
CA GLY A 210 0.28 8.07 -36.94
C GLY A 210 0.06 7.37 -35.61
N ARG A 211 -1.19 7.33 -35.10
CA ARG A 211 -1.62 6.58 -33.91
C ARG A 211 -2.54 5.41 -34.24
N ARG A 212 -2.51 4.95 -35.50
CA ARG A 212 -3.23 3.77 -36.02
C ARG A 212 -4.76 3.85 -35.86
N LEU A 213 -5.32 5.06 -35.84
CA LEU A 213 -6.78 5.25 -35.88
C LEU A 213 -7.32 4.97 -37.29
N SER A 214 -8.48 4.29 -37.38
CA SER A 214 -9.15 4.02 -38.66
C SER A 214 -9.62 5.32 -39.32
N ALA A 215 -9.67 5.35 -40.66
CA ALA A 215 -10.10 6.56 -41.39
C ALA A 215 -11.49 7.05 -40.97
N GLU A 216 -12.42 6.12 -40.74
CA GLU A 216 -13.75 6.41 -40.18
C GLU A 216 -13.66 7.12 -38.82
N ARG A 217 -12.88 6.57 -37.90
CA ARG A 217 -12.71 7.15 -36.55
C ARG A 217 -12.02 8.52 -36.61
N VAL A 218 -11.04 8.71 -37.50
CA VAL A 218 -10.40 10.01 -37.72
C VAL A 218 -11.41 11.07 -38.14
N GLY A 219 -12.29 10.75 -39.09
CA GLY A 219 -13.34 11.66 -39.55
C GLY A 219 -14.36 11.98 -38.46
N ALA A 220 -14.84 10.95 -37.75
CA ALA A 220 -15.79 11.13 -36.64
C ALA A 220 -15.23 12.02 -35.52
N LEU A 221 -13.98 11.78 -35.11
CA LEU A 221 -13.31 12.60 -34.09
C LEU A 221 -13.06 14.02 -34.58
N TRP A 222 -12.71 14.22 -35.85
CA TRP A 222 -12.54 15.57 -36.42
C TRP A 222 -13.85 16.37 -36.34
N ALA A 223 -14.97 15.76 -36.76
CA ALA A 223 -16.28 16.39 -36.69
C ALA A 223 -16.64 16.76 -35.24
N ALA A 224 -16.40 15.85 -34.29
CA ALA A 224 -16.64 16.10 -32.87
C ALA A 224 -15.80 17.27 -32.33
N LEU A 225 -14.51 17.33 -32.69
CA LEU A 225 -13.57 18.38 -32.26
C LEU A 225 -13.87 19.76 -32.85
N ARG A 226 -14.51 19.82 -34.03
CA ARG A 226 -14.87 21.09 -34.70
C ARG A 226 -16.23 21.64 -34.28
N ALA A 227 -17.03 20.87 -33.55
CA ALA A 227 -18.32 21.34 -33.06
C ALA A 227 -18.15 22.50 -32.06
N PRO A 228 -19.12 23.43 -31.98
CA PRO A 228 -19.08 24.52 -31.01
C PRO A 228 -18.89 24.03 -29.57
N GLN A 229 -18.20 24.83 -28.77
CA GLN A 229 -17.91 24.56 -27.37
C GLN A 229 -18.02 25.84 -26.55
N LEU A 230 -18.26 25.71 -25.25
CA LEU A 230 -18.31 26.86 -24.36
C LEU A 230 -16.95 27.59 -24.36
N PRO A 231 -16.92 28.91 -24.56
CA PRO A 231 -15.68 29.66 -24.52
C PRO A 231 -15.13 29.66 -23.09
N VAL A 232 -13.84 29.36 -22.95
CA VAL A 232 -13.13 29.42 -21.68
C VAL A 232 -12.16 30.59 -21.70
N PRO A 233 -12.11 31.44 -20.66
CA PRO A 233 -11.15 32.54 -20.64
C PRO A 233 -9.70 32.05 -20.75
N PRO A 234 -8.82 32.71 -21.53
CA PRO A 234 -7.46 32.21 -21.78
C PRO A 234 -6.61 31.99 -20.52
N HIS A 235 -6.85 32.76 -19.45
CA HIS A 235 -6.14 32.59 -18.19
C HIS A 235 -6.56 31.30 -17.45
N VAL A 236 -7.83 30.90 -17.54
CA VAL A 236 -8.34 29.63 -16.99
C VAL A 236 -7.73 28.47 -17.78
N GLU A 237 -7.74 28.54 -19.12
CA GLU A 237 -7.14 27.50 -19.96
C GLU A 237 -5.67 27.26 -19.61
N ARG A 238 -4.85 28.31 -19.48
CA ARG A 238 -3.43 28.16 -19.15
C ARG A 238 -3.19 27.46 -17.81
N VAL A 239 -3.98 27.77 -16.78
CA VAL A 239 -3.85 27.16 -15.45
C VAL A 239 -4.22 25.68 -15.52
N HIS A 240 -5.35 25.35 -16.14
CA HIS A 240 -5.80 23.97 -16.21
C HIS A 240 -4.98 23.12 -17.18
N ALA A 241 -4.46 23.69 -18.27
CA ALA A 241 -3.55 23.00 -19.20
C ALA A 241 -2.23 22.62 -18.51
N ARG A 242 -1.66 23.50 -17.67
CA ARG A 242 -0.48 23.16 -16.85
C ARG A 242 -0.77 22.01 -15.88
N ARG A 243 -1.94 22.05 -15.23
CA ARG A 243 -2.38 20.96 -14.33
C ARG A 243 -2.60 19.65 -15.09
N LEU A 244 -3.21 19.72 -16.28
CA LEU A 244 -3.42 18.57 -17.16
C LEU A 244 -2.07 17.90 -17.48
N GLY A 245 -1.08 18.67 -17.93
CA GLY A 245 0.26 18.14 -18.24
C GLY A 245 0.90 17.39 -17.07
N ALA A 246 0.91 18.01 -15.88
CA ALA A 246 1.47 17.38 -14.68
C ALA A 246 0.73 16.08 -14.27
N LEU A 247 -0.59 16.01 -14.50
CA LEU A 247 -1.37 14.80 -14.23
C LEU A 247 -1.12 13.71 -15.28
N LEU A 248 -0.95 14.08 -16.55
CA LEU A 248 -0.63 13.15 -17.63
C LEU A 248 0.74 12.50 -17.43
N GLU A 249 1.76 13.27 -17.06
CA GLU A 249 3.10 12.75 -16.76
C GLU A 249 3.05 11.70 -15.63
N GLN A 250 2.31 11.99 -14.56
CA GLN A 250 2.09 11.04 -13.47
C GLN A 250 1.32 9.81 -13.93
N LEU A 251 0.29 9.99 -14.77
CA LEU A 251 -0.50 8.87 -15.29
C LEU A 251 0.35 7.97 -16.20
N ASP A 252 1.20 8.53 -17.05
CA ASP A 252 2.08 7.77 -17.96
C ASP A 252 3.01 6.84 -17.21
N VAL A 253 3.67 7.35 -16.15
CA VAL A 253 4.48 6.53 -15.26
C VAL A 253 3.63 5.46 -14.59
N THR A 254 2.50 5.85 -13.99
CA THR A 254 1.64 4.93 -13.23
C THR A 254 1.08 3.80 -14.10
N VAL A 255 0.67 4.09 -15.33
CA VAL A 255 0.17 3.08 -16.28
C VAL A 255 1.24 2.03 -16.58
N ARG A 256 2.49 2.46 -16.81
CA ARG A 256 3.62 1.53 -17.00
C ARG A 256 3.89 0.71 -15.74
N THR A 257 3.94 1.36 -14.57
CA THR A 257 4.18 0.67 -13.29
C THR A 257 3.11 -0.39 -13.01
N VAL A 258 1.83 -0.11 -13.28
CA VAL A 258 0.75 -1.11 -13.13
C VAL A 258 1.00 -2.33 -14.02
N GLN A 259 1.46 -2.16 -15.26
CA GLN A 259 1.80 -3.29 -16.13
C GLN A 259 3.00 -4.08 -15.62
N VAL A 260 4.06 -3.41 -15.16
CA VAL A 260 5.24 -4.07 -14.58
C VAL A 260 4.85 -4.98 -13.41
N TYR A 261 4.03 -4.49 -12.47
CA TYR A 261 3.56 -5.33 -11.36
C TYR A 261 2.65 -6.47 -11.83
N ARG A 262 1.82 -6.24 -12.85
CA ARG A 262 0.95 -7.28 -13.41
C ARG A 262 1.77 -8.41 -14.04
N GLU A 263 2.77 -8.05 -14.84
CA GLU A 263 3.70 -8.99 -15.48
C GLU A 263 4.48 -9.78 -14.41
N ALA A 264 5.03 -9.11 -13.40
CA ALA A 264 5.72 -9.78 -12.30
C ALA A 264 4.83 -10.80 -11.56
N ILE A 265 3.55 -10.48 -11.34
CA ILE A 265 2.58 -11.43 -10.74
C ILE A 265 2.30 -12.61 -11.68
N ILE A 266 2.15 -12.38 -12.99
CA ILE A 266 1.92 -13.45 -13.97
C ILE A 266 3.15 -14.37 -14.03
N ASP A 267 4.35 -13.80 -14.14
CA ASP A 267 5.61 -14.54 -14.20
C ASP A 267 5.83 -15.36 -12.94
N PHE A 268 5.40 -14.86 -11.77
CA PHE A 268 5.47 -15.60 -10.51
C PHE A 268 4.72 -16.94 -10.58
N PHE A 269 3.54 -16.98 -11.20
CA PHE A 269 2.77 -18.23 -11.40
C PHE A 269 3.28 -19.09 -12.56
N ALA A 270 4.12 -18.54 -13.44
CA ALA A 270 4.74 -19.26 -14.56
C ALA A 270 6.07 -19.94 -14.17
N ARG A 271 6.60 -19.67 -12.97
CA ARG A 271 7.79 -20.36 -12.44
C ARG A 271 7.45 -21.84 -12.16
N PRO A 272 8.28 -22.79 -12.63
CA PRO A 272 8.07 -24.22 -12.42
C PRO A 272 8.27 -24.66 -10.97
#